data_AF-A0AA42Z709-F1
#
_entry.id   AF-A0AA42Z709-F1
#
_cell.length_a   1.000
_cell.length_b   1.000
_cell.length_c   1.000
_cell.angle_alpha   90.00
_cell.angle_beta   90.00
_cell.angle_gamma   90.00
#
_symmetry.space_group_name_H-M   'P 1'
#
loop_
_entity.id
_entity.type
_entity.pdbx_description
1 polymer ?
#
loop_
_entity_poly.entity_id
_entity_poly.type
_entity_poly.pdbx_seq_one_letter_code
_entity_poly.pdbx_strand_id
1 'polypeptide(L)'
;MTANPTPVTGRPIIIAAVVIGGSILAGSFLLNGSLRQTAARLTGIQESLTQTTDELKTLASNRPAAPRRRGPDPNKRHTINTKGAPFKGPAVAKVELVEFSDFQ
;
A
#
# COMPACT_ATOMS: atom_id res chain seq x y z
N MET A 1 -9.84 -56.41 -41.83
CA MET A 1 -9.84 -55.05 -42.42
C MET A 1 -8.92 -54.17 -41.58
N THR A 2 -7.65 -54.07 -41.94
CA THR A 2 -6.65 -53.25 -41.25
C THR A 2 -6.19 -52.16 -42.20
N ALA A 3 -6.55 -50.91 -41.93
CA ALA A 3 -6.17 -49.77 -42.75
C ALA A 3 -4.69 -49.40 -42.49
N ASN A 4 -3.95 -49.24 -43.58
CA ASN A 4 -2.54 -48.85 -43.63
C ASN A 4 -2.41 -47.33 -43.35
N PRO A 5 -1.51 -46.84 -42.48
CA PRO A 5 -1.34 -45.40 -42.25
C PRO A 5 -0.70 -44.74 -43.48
N THR A 6 -1.34 -43.69 -44.00
CA THR A 6 -0.80 -42.90 -45.11
C THR A 6 0.44 -42.11 -44.68
N PRO A 7 1.47 -42.00 -45.54
CA PRO A 7 2.69 -41.27 -45.23
C PRO A 7 2.39 -39.78 -45.11
N VAL A 8 2.65 -39.22 -43.92
CA VAL A 8 2.67 -37.77 -43.69
C VAL A 8 3.87 -37.18 -44.43
N THR A 9 3.61 -36.61 -45.59
CA THR A 9 4.54 -35.80 -46.40
C THR A 9 5.33 -34.85 -45.50
N GLY A 10 6.66 -34.76 -45.60
CA GLY A 10 7.53 -34.08 -44.62
C GLY A 10 7.51 -32.54 -44.59
N ARG A 11 6.88 -31.86 -45.55
CA ARG A 11 6.82 -30.37 -45.61
C ARG A 11 6.02 -29.68 -44.47
N PRO A 12 4.86 -30.16 -44.02
CA PRO A 12 4.12 -29.57 -42.90
C PRO A 12 4.85 -29.74 -41.56
N ILE A 13 5.64 -30.81 -41.37
CA ILE A 13 6.41 -31.03 -40.13
C ILE A 13 7.54 -30.00 -40.00
N ILE A 14 8.24 -29.69 -41.10
CA ILE A 14 9.30 -28.67 -41.11
C ILE A 14 8.73 -27.28 -40.82
N ILE A 15 7.58 -26.94 -41.41
CA ILE A 15 6.90 -25.66 -41.16
C ILE A 15 6.50 -25.54 -39.68
N ALA A 16 5.94 -26.59 -39.09
CA ALA A 16 5.58 -26.60 -37.67
C ALA A 16 6.81 -26.40 -36.75
N ALA A 17 7.93 -27.06 -37.06
CA ALA A 17 9.16 -26.93 -36.28
C ALA A 17 9.73 -25.50 -36.30
N VAL A 18 9.68 -24.81 -37.45
CA VAL A 18 10.15 -23.42 -37.58
C VAL A 18 9.27 -22.46 -36.79
N VAL A 19 7.94 -22.64 -36.82
CA VAL A 19 7.01 -21.79 -36.06
C VAL A 19 7.20 -21.95 -34.55
N ILE A 20 7.37 -23.20 -34.07
CA ILE A 20 7.62 -23.47 -32.66
C ILE A 20 8.99 -22.91 -32.23
N GLY A 21 10.05 -23.14 -33.01
CA GLY A 21 11.38 -22.62 -32.73
C GLY A 21 11.43 -21.09 -32.73
N GLY A 22 10.80 -20.45 -33.70
CA GLY A 22 10.70 -18.99 -33.79
C GLY A 22 9.93 -18.36 -32.62
N SER A 23 8.87 -19.03 -32.15
CA SER A 23 8.07 -18.56 -31.02
C SER A 23 8.83 -18.58 -29.69
N ILE A 24 9.65 -19.59 -29.46
CA ILE A 24 10.51 -19.70 -28.27
C ILE A 24 11.56 -18.58 -28.26
N LEU A 25 12.19 -18.33 -29.40
CA LEU A 25 13.20 -17.27 -29.54
C LEU A 25 12.59 -15.87 -29.35
N ALA A 26 11.42 -15.61 -29.97
CA ALA A 26 10.71 -14.36 -29.81
C ALA A 26 10.22 -14.14 -28.37
N GLY A 27 9.66 -15.18 -27.74
CA GLY A 27 9.24 -15.15 -26.34
C GLY A 27 10.40 -14.87 -25.38
N SER A 28 11.56 -15.50 -25.63
CA SER A 28 12.76 -15.31 -24.81
C SER A 28 13.32 -13.88 -24.89
N PHE A 29 13.26 -13.25 -26.07
CA PHE A 29 13.70 -11.87 -26.25
C PHE A 29 12.81 -10.86 -25.50
N LEU A 30 11.48 -11.08 -25.50
CA LEU A 30 10.53 -10.23 -24.78
C LEU A 30 10.68 -10.35 -23.26
N LEU A 31 10.91 -11.56 -22.75
CA LEU A 31 11.15 -11.80 -21.33
C LEU A 31 12.43 -11.11 -20.84
N ASN A 32 13.54 -11.21 -21.59
CA ASN A 32 14.79 -10.54 -21.25
C ASN A 32 14.65 -9.00 -21.19
N GLY A 33 13.85 -8.40 -22.08
CA GLY A 33 13.54 -6.96 -22.04
C GLY A 33 12.79 -6.54 -20.77
N SER A 34 11.77 -7.31 -20.38
CA SER A 34 10.98 -7.02 -19.17
C SER A 34 11.77 -7.16 -17.87
N LEU A 35 12.62 -8.19 -17.76
CA LEU A 35 13.46 -8.41 -16.58
C LEU A 35 14.44 -7.26 -16.35
N ARG A 36 15.03 -6.72 -17.43
CA ARG A 36 15.91 -5.55 -17.37
C ARG A 36 15.19 -4.30 -16.91
N GLN A 37 13.96 -4.09 -17.38
CA GLN A 37 13.15 -2.95 -16.95
C GLN A 37 12.72 -3.08 -15.49
N THR A 38 12.39 -4.28 -15.02
CA THR A 38 12.08 -4.55 -13.60
C THR A 38 13.31 -4.34 -12.73
N ALA A 39 14.49 -4.80 -13.15
CA ALA A 39 15.74 -4.58 -12.43
C ALA A 39 16.07 -3.08 -12.31
N ALA A 40 15.91 -2.31 -13.39
CA ALA A 40 16.11 -0.86 -13.36
C ALA A 40 15.13 -0.13 -12.43
N ARG A 41 13.86 -0.58 -12.36
CA ARG A 41 12.86 -0.03 -11.44
C ARG A 41 13.21 -0.29 -9.99
N LEU A 42 13.72 -1.49 -9.66
CA LEU A 42 14.14 -1.82 -8.30
C LEU A 42 15.28 -0.92 -7.83
N THR A 43 16.26 -0.66 -8.69
CA THR A 43 17.33 0.30 -8.38
C THR A 43 16.80 1.71 -8.12
N GLY A 44 15.84 2.19 -8.93
CA GLY A 44 15.24 3.50 -8.73
C GLY A 44 14.38 3.62 -7.45
N ILE A 45 13.68 2.55 -7.08
CA ILE A 45 12.93 2.48 -5.82
C ILE A 45 13.88 2.54 -4.63
N GLN A 46 14.99 1.79 -4.68
CA GLN A 46 15.99 1.80 -3.61
C GLN A 46 16.55 3.21 -3.39
N GLU A 47 16.87 3.92 -4.48
CA GLU A 47 17.36 5.31 -4.43
C GLU A 47 16.32 6.28 -3.85
N SER A 48 15.04 6.11 -4.21
CA SER A 48 13.96 6.94 -3.67
C SER A 48 13.75 6.70 -2.17
N LEU A 49 13.92 5.46 -1.71
CA LEU A 49 13.81 5.10 -0.30
C LEU A 49 14.98 5.68 0.51
N THR A 50 16.21 5.65 0.00
CA THR A 50 17.36 6.26 0.68
C THR A 50 17.20 7.78 0.78
N GLN A 51 16.78 8.45 -0.30
CA GLN A 51 16.51 9.89 -0.29
C GLN A 51 15.43 10.28 0.72
N THR A 52 14.30 9.56 0.73
CA THR A 52 13.22 9.81 1.69
C THR A 52 13.69 9.60 3.13
N THR A 53 14.52 8.57 3.37
CA THR A 53 15.05 8.27 4.70
C THR A 53 16.00 9.36 5.19
N ASP A 54 16.87 9.88 4.31
CA ASP A 54 17.79 10.96 4.64
C ASP A 54 17.06 12.29 4.87
N GLU A 55 16.05 12.62 4.06
CA GLU A 55 15.17 13.76 4.30
C GLU A 55 14.46 13.64 5.65
N LEU A 56 13.87 12.47 5.97
CA LEU A 56 13.24 12.25 7.28
C LEU A 56 14.24 12.38 8.43
N LYS A 57 15.47 11.91 8.27
CA LYS A 57 16.53 12.02 9.28
C LYS A 57 16.97 13.47 9.49
N THR A 58 17.10 14.25 8.42
CA THR A 58 17.44 15.69 8.52
C THR A 58 16.31 16.48 9.17
N LEU A 59 15.05 16.21 8.80
CA LEU A 59 13.88 16.82 9.44
C LEU A 59 13.74 16.43 10.91
N ALA A 60 14.02 15.18 11.26
CA ALA A 60 14.02 14.73 12.65
C ALA A 60 15.14 15.38 13.48
N SER A 61 16.32 15.55 12.89
CA SER A 61 17.48 16.19 13.55
C SER A 61 17.29 17.69 13.72
N ASN A 62 16.62 18.35 12.77
CA ASN A 62 16.33 19.78 12.81
C ASN A 62 14.99 20.11 13.47
N ARG A 63 14.28 19.12 14.04
CA ARG A 63 13.02 19.36 14.73
C ARG A 63 13.29 20.20 15.99
N PRO A 64 12.81 21.45 16.07
CA PRO A 64 12.94 22.22 17.30
C PRO A 64 12.22 21.47 18.42
N ALA A 65 12.82 21.47 19.62
CA ALA A 65 12.22 20.89 20.80
C ALA A 65 10.79 21.43 20.93
N ALA A 66 9.81 20.51 20.99
CA ALA A 66 8.41 20.91 21.13
C ALA A 66 8.30 21.85 22.35
N PRO A 67 7.68 23.03 22.20
CA PRO A 67 7.51 23.93 23.33
C PRO A 67 6.85 23.16 24.46
N ARG A 68 7.47 23.18 25.65
CA ARG A 68 6.88 22.56 26.85
C ARG A 68 5.45 23.07 26.96
N ARG A 69 4.46 22.16 26.86
CA ARG A 69 3.04 22.50 26.99
C ARG A 69 2.84 23.19 28.34
N ARG A 70 2.80 24.52 28.35
CA ARG A 70 2.33 25.32 29.47
C ARG A 70 0.82 25.45 29.30
N GLY A 71 0.10 24.51 29.89
CA GLY A 71 -1.35 24.47 29.89
C GLY A 71 -1.84 23.56 31.02
N PRO A 72 -3.15 23.55 31.30
CA PRO A 72 -3.75 22.61 32.23
C PRO A 72 -3.27 21.18 31.93
N ASP A 73 -2.98 20.40 32.98
CA ASP A 73 -2.52 19.03 32.83
C ASP A 73 -3.53 18.25 31.95
N PRO A 74 -3.10 17.75 30.78
CA PRO A 74 -4.00 17.04 29.86
C PRO A 74 -4.58 15.75 30.45
N ASN A 75 -3.99 15.24 31.53
CA ASN A 75 -4.45 14.03 32.22
C ASN A 75 -5.29 14.35 33.47
N LYS A 76 -5.51 15.63 33.78
CA LYS A 76 -6.34 16.01 34.92
C LYS A 76 -7.80 15.63 34.65
N ARG A 77 -8.32 14.73 35.47
CA ARG A 77 -9.73 14.33 35.46
C ARG A 77 -10.54 15.30 36.33
N HIS A 78 -11.69 15.73 35.82
CA HIS A 78 -12.63 16.57 36.55
C HIS A 78 -13.91 15.77 36.79
N THR A 79 -14.27 15.57 38.06
CA THR A 79 -15.53 14.90 38.43
C THR A 79 -16.64 15.94 38.46
N ILE A 80 -17.73 15.69 37.74
CA ILE A 80 -18.92 16.54 37.70
C ILE A 80 -20.09 15.76 38.33
N ASN A 81 -20.85 16.40 39.22
CA ASN A 81 -22.07 15.81 39.79
C ASN A 81 -23.27 16.22 38.94
N THR A 82 -23.89 15.25 38.26
CA THR A 82 -25.06 15.47 37.38
C THR A 82 -26.39 15.13 38.06
N LYS A 83 -26.39 14.79 39.36
CA LYS A 83 -27.61 14.40 40.09
C LYS A 83 -28.64 15.54 40.08
N GLY A 84 -29.81 15.27 39.50
CA GLY A 84 -30.92 16.22 39.41
C GLY A 84 -30.81 17.22 38.25
N ALA A 85 -29.77 17.14 37.41
CA ALA A 85 -29.65 17.97 36.23
C ALA A 85 -30.65 17.54 35.14
N PRO A 86 -31.14 18.47 34.30
CA PRO A 86 -31.88 18.12 33.10
C PRO A 86 -31.05 17.22 32.19
N PHE A 87 -31.68 16.18 31.62
CA PHE A 87 -31.01 15.22 30.75
C PHE A 87 -31.80 15.00 29.46
N LYS A 88 -31.08 14.84 28.35
CA LYS A 88 -31.66 14.55 27.04
C LYS A 88 -30.86 13.44 26.34
N GLY A 89 -31.54 12.33 26.05
CA GLY A 89 -30.98 11.21 25.28
C GLY A 89 -31.25 9.84 25.92
N PRO A 90 -30.65 8.76 25.39
CA PRO A 90 -30.71 7.43 25.98
C PRO A 90 -29.83 7.31 27.23
N ALA A 91 -30.31 6.62 28.27
CA ALA A 91 -29.57 6.41 29.53
C ALA A 91 -28.29 5.55 29.36
N VAL A 92 -28.17 4.81 28.25
CA VAL A 92 -27.04 3.93 27.94
C VAL A 92 -26.21 4.44 26.75
N ALA A 93 -26.19 5.75 26.54
CA ALA A 93 -25.38 6.36 25.50
C ALA A 93 -23.89 6.04 25.71
N LYS A 94 -23.16 5.74 24.61
CA LYS A 94 -21.73 5.44 24.66
C LYS A 94 -20.87 6.64 25.09
N VAL A 95 -21.40 7.84 24.92
CA VAL A 95 -20.76 9.12 25.25
C VAL A 95 -21.82 10.01 25.87
N GLU A 96 -21.48 10.66 26.98
CA GLU A 96 -22.30 11.65 27.66
C GLU A 96 -21.61 13.02 27.55
N LEU A 97 -22.37 14.05 27.16
CA LEU A 97 -21.90 15.43 27.10
C LEU A 97 -22.56 16.24 28.21
N VAL A 98 -21.74 16.92 29.01
CA VAL A 98 -22.21 17.83 30.06
C VAL A 98 -21.96 19.27 29.60
N GLU A 99 -23.02 20.04 29.46
CA GLU A 99 -22.98 21.44 29.06
C GLU A 99 -23.18 22.36 30.26
N PHE A 100 -22.39 23.44 30.33
CA PHE A 100 -22.57 24.54 31.28
C PHE A 100 -22.97 25.78 30.48
N SER A 101 -24.18 26.29 30.70
CA SER A 101 -24.74 27.45 29.99
C SER A 101 -25.33 28.46 30.97
N ASP A 102 -25.17 29.74 30.68
CA ASP A 102 -25.85 30.86 31.34
C ASP A 102 -26.58 31.67 30.26
N PHE A 103 -27.84 32.05 30.50
CA PHE A 103 -28.74 32.63 29.48
C PHE A 103 -29.07 34.11 29.76
N GLN A 104 -28.17 34.81 30.47
CA GLN A 104 -28.31 36.23 30.80
C GLN A 104 -27.81 37.15 29.71
#